data_AF-A0A959ER51-F1
#
_entry.id   AF-A0A959ER51-F1
#
_cell.length_a   1.000
_cell.length_b   1.000
_cell.length_c   1.000
_cell.angle_alpha   90.00
_cell.angle_beta   90.00
_cell.angle_gamma   90.00
#
_symmetry.space_group_name_H-M   'P 1'
#
loop_
_entity.id
_entity.type
_entity.pdbx_description
1 polymer ?
#
loop_
_entity_poly.entity_id
_entity_poly.type
_entity_poly.pdbx_seq_one_letter_code
_entity_poly.pdbx_strand_id
1 'polypeptide(L)'
;MKKGTLYLFSFLFLALLFSQTGFAQGSVGQLPALDINRNNSWDPILQQNAAVIEGDTIGDLRFQGFVLDGYYHPSAKIRTYVSGPVGNNSVPGNLIFMTGTPWPVMRMTVAHNGNVGVNTFEPAELFTVSDETPVVRWEKSGTDAMDYEIYGGTDGGLFFRGGADDNGPGLTDYMVLTAIGRLGLGTNTPDQLLTISDESPVFRLESDVAADYEVYNQSGNLLFRGGANGTGGALTDFMVLTGSGNLGVGTTSPQRLLTISAEDETAFRFDRTAGKDVELIAGADGDLYFNGGANGTGSDLNNLMLLKNDGRLILGTELMPADYLLSVGGAVICEEVKVALQADWPDYVFTDEYTRPSLEEVDEHIQQNGHLPNIPSAREVQENGLNLSEMAVVQQEKIEEIYLHLIDMNEQIKALQAENEQLKAANAALAQQKGKKRH
;
A
#
# COMPACT_ATOMS: atom_id res chain seq x y z
N MET A 1 -99.75 46.34 -29.54
CA MET A 1 -100.03 47.08 -30.79
C MET A 1 -98.69 47.28 -31.49
N LYS A 2 -98.39 46.90 -32.74
CA LYS A 2 -99.02 46.27 -33.91
C LYS A 2 -97.85 45.51 -34.59
N LYS A 3 -98.01 44.23 -34.98
CA LYS A 3 -98.23 43.76 -36.37
C LYS A 3 -97.29 44.43 -37.38
N GLY A 4 -96.49 43.78 -38.21
CA GLY A 4 -96.50 42.39 -38.72
C GLY A 4 -96.12 42.42 -40.22
N THR A 5 -95.79 41.23 -40.77
CA THR A 5 -95.77 40.85 -42.20
C THR A 5 -94.45 41.18 -42.96
N LEU A 6 -93.55 40.26 -43.32
CA LEU A 6 -93.59 38.95 -44.01
C LEU A 6 -93.68 39.04 -45.56
N TYR A 7 -92.60 38.67 -46.24
CA TYR A 7 -92.48 37.95 -47.53
C TYR A 7 -91.00 37.51 -47.62
N LEU A 8 -90.58 36.26 -47.39
CA LEU A 8 -90.80 34.98 -48.11
C LEU A 8 -90.30 35.00 -49.57
N PHE A 9 -89.07 34.53 -49.81
CA PHE A 9 -88.69 33.48 -50.79
C PHE A 9 -87.16 33.50 -51.04
N SER A 10 -86.42 32.51 -50.54
CA SER A 10 -85.79 31.47 -51.38
C SER A 10 -84.78 30.63 -50.58
N PHE A 11 -85.13 29.35 -50.42
CA PHE A 11 -84.30 28.15 -50.35
C PHE A 11 -82.89 28.17 -49.72
N LEU A 12 -82.80 27.48 -48.57
CA LEU A 12 -82.11 26.20 -48.39
C LEU A 12 -80.59 26.13 -48.69
N PHE A 13 -79.76 26.05 -47.63
CA PHE A 13 -78.56 25.20 -47.42
C PHE A 13 -77.90 25.68 -46.10
N LEU A 14 -78.22 25.19 -44.91
CA LEU A 14 -77.94 23.88 -44.27
C LEU A 14 -76.50 23.35 -44.46
N ALA A 15 -75.83 23.19 -43.30
CA ALA A 15 -74.72 22.31 -42.98
C ALA A 15 -73.29 22.67 -43.46
N LEU A 16 -72.40 22.73 -42.47
CA LEU A 16 -70.98 22.37 -42.52
C LEU A 16 -70.21 22.79 -43.79
N LEU A 17 -69.59 23.97 -43.75
CA LEU A 17 -68.34 24.20 -44.49
C LEU A 17 -67.15 23.65 -43.68
N PHE A 18 -67.19 22.34 -43.45
CA PHE A 18 -66.04 21.44 -43.44
C PHE A 18 -66.48 20.23 -44.27
N SER A 19 -66.54 20.42 -45.59
CA SER A 19 -66.53 19.31 -46.53
C SER A 19 -65.35 19.50 -47.48
N GLN A 20 -64.20 18.96 -47.11
CA GLN A 20 -63.41 18.30 -48.13
C GLN A 20 -63.87 16.85 -48.19
N THR A 21 -64.70 16.55 -49.19
CA THR A 21 -64.86 15.18 -49.68
C THR A 21 -63.67 14.86 -50.56
N GLY A 22 -62.82 13.96 -50.11
CA GLY A 22 -61.65 13.54 -50.88
C GLY A 22 -60.77 12.47 -50.24
N PHE A 23 -61.29 11.58 -49.37
CA PHE A 23 -60.59 10.33 -49.05
C PHE A 23 -61.18 9.20 -49.91
N ALA A 24 -60.97 9.30 -51.22
CA ALA A 24 -61.19 8.19 -52.11
C ALA A 24 -59.99 7.23 -52.00
N GLN A 25 -60.28 6.02 -51.53
CA GLN A 25 -59.38 4.89 -51.43
C GLN A 25 -58.96 4.46 -52.85
N GLY A 26 -57.68 4.59 -53.17
CA GLY A 26 -57.09 4.14 -54.43
C GLY A 26 -55.70 3.56 -54.21
N SER A 27 -55.59 2.24 -54.29
CA SER A 27 -54.35 1.44 -54.35
C SER A 27 -53.42 1.41 -53.13
N VAL A 28 -52.70 0.29 -53.04
CA VAL A 28 -51.90 -0.22 -51.92
C VAL A 28 -50.72 0.70 -51.56
N GLY A 29 -50.61 1.12 -50.29
CA GLY A 29 -49.30 1.38 -49.68
C GLY A 29 -49.01 2.74 -49.01
N GLN A 30 -49.92 3.71 -48.94
CA GLN A 30 -49.68 4.95 -48.20
C GLN A 30 -50.75 5.23 -47.13
N LEU A 31 -50.28 5.43 -45.89
CA LEU A 31 -51.09 5.79 -44.72
C LEU A 31 -51.66 7.22 -44.88
N PRO A 32 -52.81 7.55 -44.25
CA PRO A 32 -53.35 8.91 -44.27
C PRO A 32 -52.35 9.89 -43.61
N ALA A 33 -51.84 10.84 -44.39
CA ALA A 33 -51.05 11.96 -43.89
C ALA A 33 -51.95 13.20 -43.79
N LEU A 34 -52.00 13.81 -42.61
CA LEU A 34 -52.52 15.17 -42.44
C LEU A 34 -51.44 16.13 -42.96
N ASP A 35 -51.62 16.68 -44.16
CA ASP A 35 -50.75 17.70 -44.75
C ASP A 35 -51.34 19.10 -44.48
N ILE A 36 -50.65 19.89 -43.66
CA ILE A 36 -51.01 21.28 -43.36
C ILE A 36 -49.97 22.19 -44.03
N ASN A 37 -50.29 22.64 -45.25
CA ASN A 37 -49.47 23.56 -46.01
C ASN A 37 -49.94 25.02 -45.79
N ARG A 38 -49.28 25.74 -44.87
CA ARG A 38 -49.50 27.17 -44.64
C ARG A 38 -48.30 28.00 -45.08
N ASN A 39 -48.57 29.06 -45.83
CA ASN A 39 -47.59 30.04 -46.26
C ASN A 39 -47.96 31.39 -45.63
N ASN A 40 -47.01 32.02 -44.93
CA ASN A 40 -47.17 33.39 -44.45
C ASN A 40 -46.40 34.32 -45.39
N SER A 41 -47.06 34.92 -46.38
CA SER A 41 -46.37 35.76 -47.37
C SER A 41 -47.25 36.83 -48.02
N TRP A 42 -48.48 37.06 -47.57
CA TRP A 42 -49.38 38.00 -48.26
C TRP A 42 -49.25 39.43 -47.70
N ASP A 43 -48.89 40.39 -48.56
CA ASP A 43 -48.92 41.83 -48.24
C ASP A 43 -50.31 42.41 -48.57
N PRO A 44 -51.11 42.82 -47.57
CA PRO A 44 -52.46 43.33 -47.81
C PRO A 44 -52.49 44.75 -48.43
N ILE A 45 -51.39 45.50 -48.36
CA ILE A 45 -51.27 46.86 -48.91
C ILE A 45 -50.90 46.78 -50.40
N LEU A 46 -49.93 45.94 -50.73
CA LEU A 46 -49.48 45.76 -52.12
C LEU A 46 -50.26 44.67 -52.89
N GLN A 47 -51.12 43.91 -52.21
CA GLN A 47 -51.90 42.79 -52.77
C GLN A 47 -51.03 41.78 -53.54
N GLN A 48 -49.85 41.47 -53.00
CA GLN A 48 -48.91 40.53 -53.60
C GLN A 48 -48.20 39.72 -52.53
N ASN A 49 -47.48 38.68 -52.95
CA ASN A 49 -46.61 37.95 -52.03
C ASN A 49 -45.37 38.79 -51.68
N ALA A 50 -45.14 39.02 -50.40
CA ALA A 50 -43.91 39.54 -49.84
C ALA A 50 -43.06 38.38 -49.29
N ALA A 51 -41.74 38.54 -49.35
CA ALA A 51 -40.83 37.60 -48.70
C ALA A 51 -40.96 37.75 -47.18
N VAL A 52 -40.96 36.61 -46.48
CA VAL A 52 -40.76 36.60 -45.03
C VAL A 52 -39.37 37.09 -44.67
N ILE A 53 -39.24 37.65 -43.48
CA ILE A 53 -37.96 38.04 -42.87
C ILE A 53 -37.73 37.28 -41.56
N GLU A 54 -36.50 37.33 -41.04
CA GLU A 54 -36.16 36.74 -39.76
C GLU A 54 -37.10 37.25 -38.64
N GLY A 55 -37.57 36.31 -37.80
CA GLY A 55 -38.56 36.56 -36.75
C GLY A 55 -40.01 36.34 -37.18
N ASP A 56 -40.32 36.28 -38.48
CA ASP A 56 -41.68 36.08 -38.94
C ASP A 56 -42.21 34.68 -38.56
N THR A 57 -43.38 34.63 -37.92
CA THR A 57 -44.06 33.36 -37.64
C THR A 57 -44.66 32.81 -38.92
N ILE A 58 -44.26 31.61 -39.33
CA ILE A 58 -44.78 30.93 -40.52
C ILE A 58 -46.12 30.26 -40.20
N GLY A 59 -46.25 29.68 -39.01
CA GLY A 59 -47.47 29.00 -38.60
C GLY A 59 -47.51 28.61 -37.13
N ASP A 60 -48.73 28.60 -36.59
CA ASP A 60 -49.04 28.10 -35.26
C ASP A 60 -50.08 26.97 -35.37
N LEU A 61 -49.78 25.82 -34.77
CA LEU A 61 -50.77 24.82 -34.39
C LEU A 61 -51.09 25.02 -32.91
N ARG A 62 -52.32 25.48 -32.61
CA ARG A 62 -52.76 25.84 -31.25
C ARG A 62 -53.77 24.84 -30.71
N PHE A 63 -53.59 24.47 -29.45
CA PHE A 63 -54.53 23.65 -28.68
C PHE A 63 -55.12 24.54 -27.58
N GLN A 64 -56.44 24.74 -27.59
CA GLN A 64 -57.13 25.67 -26.68
C GLN A 64 -58.36 25.01 -26.05
N GLY A 65 -58.67 25.39 -24.82
CA GLY A 65 -59.87 24.96 -24.10
C GLY A 65 -60.73 26.16 -23.66
N PHE A 66 -62.05 26.01 -23.71
CA PHE A 66 -62.99 26.99 -23.16
C PHE A 66 -63.11 26.78 -21.66
N VAL A 67 -62.95 27.83 -20.85
CA VAL A 67 -63.08 27.76 -19.39
C VAL A 67 -64.20 28.68 -18.89
N LEU A 68 -64.54 28.57 -17.60
CA LEU A 68 -65.70 29.23 -17.00
C LEU A 68 -65.63 30.77 -16.97
N ASP A 69 -64.51 31.37 -17.36
CA ASP A 69 -64.36 32.82 -17.51
C ASP A 69 -64.89 33.35 -18.85
N GLY A 70 -65.36 32.46 -19.73
CA GLY A 70 -65.97 32.80 -21.01
C GLY A 70 -64.99 32.91 -22.19
N TYR A 71 -63.70 32.58 -21.98
CA TYR A 71 -62.68 32.67 -23.02
C TYR A 71 -62.02 31.32 -23.32
N TYR A 72 -61.46 31.21 -24.53
CA TYR A 72 -60.59 30.10 -24.90
C TYR A 72 -59.15 30.41 -24.46
N HIS A 73 -58.57 29.52 -23.66
CA HIS A 73 -57.19 29.62 -23.20
C HIS A 73 -56.30 28.59 -23.88
N PRO A 74 -55.09 28.97 -24.34
CA PRO A 74 -54.15 28.04 -24.94
C PRO A 74 -53.48 27.16 -23.88
N SER A 75 -53.49 25.83 -24.08
CA SER A 75 -52.78 24.87 -23.21
C SER A 75 -51.42 24.48 -23.79
N ALA A 76 -51.33 24.39 -25.12
CA ALA A 76 -50.11 24.07 -25.84
C ALA A 76 -50.12 24.70 -27.24
N LYS A 77 -48.92 24.89 -27.80
CA LYS A 77 -48.72 25.43 -29.14
C LYS A 77 -47.45 24.84 -29.77
N ILE A 78 -47.54 24.45 -31.04
CA ILE A 78 -46.38 24.17 -31.89
C ILE A 78 -46.25 25.35 -32.87
N ARG A 79 -45.09 25.98 -32.90
CA ARG A 79 -44.82 27.16 -33.72
C ARG A 79 -43.65 26.92 -34.64
N THR A 80 -43.75 27.38 -35.88
CA THR A 80 -42.61 27.57 -36.77
C THR A 80 -42.45 29.04 -37.11
N TYR A 81 -41.22 29.53 -37.14
CA TYR A 81 -40.86 30.91 -37.46
C TYR A 81 -39.52 30.94 -38.20
N VAL A 82 -39.30 32.00 -38.97
CA VAL A 82 -38.06 32.23 -39.69
C VAL A 82 -36.96 32.55 -38.69
N SER A 83 -35.92 31.73 -38.65
CA SER A 83 -34.87 31.78 -37.62
C SER A 83 -33.51 32.28 -38.11
N GLY A 84 -33.46 32.84 -39.33
CA GLY A 84 -32.27 33.45 -39.88
C GLY A 84 -32.53 34.13 -41.23
N PRO A 85 -31.46 34.60 -41.91
CA PRO A 85 -31.58 35.31 -43.18
C PRO A 85 -32.26 34.46 -44.27
N VAL A 86 -33.29 35.04 -44.90
CA VAL A 86 -34.03 34.43 -46.01
C VAL A 86 -33.29 34.69 -47.32
N GLY A 87 -33.14 33.65 -48.13
CA GLY A 87 -32.46 33.72 -49.43
C GLY A 87 -33.22 32.99 -50.53
N ASN A 88 -32.66 33.00 -51.75
CA ASN A 88 -33.23 32.23 -52.86
C ASN A 88 -33.33 30.75 -52.49
N ASN A 89 -34.54 30.21 -52.51
CA ASN A 89 -34.86 28.82 -52.14
C ASN A 89 -34.49 28.43 -50.69
N SER A 90 -34.33 29.40 -49.77
CA SER A 90 -33.94 29.14 -48.39
C SER A 90 -34.76 29.99 -47.42
N VAL A 91 -35.52 29.30 -46.57
CA VAL A 91 -36.23 29.90 -45.43
C VAL A 91 -35.83 29.07 -44.21
N PRO A 92 -34.78 29.46 -43.46
CA PRO A 92 -34.41 28.76 -42.24
C PRO A 92 -35.55 28.90 -41.23
N GLY A 93 -36.05 27.78 -40.71
CA GLY A 93 -37.16 27.77 -39.79
C GLY A 93 -36.88 26.91 -38.57
N ASN A 94 -37.15 27.45 -37.38
CA ASN A 94 -37.10 26.69 -36.13
C ASN A 94 -38.49 26.16 -35.81
N LEU A 95 -38.58 24.94 -35.29
CA LEU A 95 -39.79 24.34 -34.77
C LEU A 95 -39.77 24.39 -33.24
N ILE A 96 -40.75 25.05 -32.62
CA ILE A 96 -40.84 25.21 -31.17
C ILE A 96 -42.06 24.49 -30.63
N PHE A 97 -41.88 23.73 -29.55
CA PHE A 97 -42.92 23.15 -28.72
C PHE A 97 -43.11 24.00 -27.46
N MET A 98 -44.34 24.44 -27.22
CA MET A 98 -44.69 25.30 -26.09
C MET A 98 -45.84 24.70 -25.28
N THR A 99 -45.69 24.67 -23.96
CA THR A 99 -46.71 24.20 -23.00
C THR A 99 -46.67 25.04 -21.74
N GLY A 100 -47.72 24.98 -20.91
CA GLY A 100 -47.81 25.68 -19.64
C GLY A 100 -49.07 26.54 -19.52
N THR A 101 -49.30 27.07 -18.31
CA THR A 101 -50.45 27.90 -17.96
C THR A 101 -49.99 29.13 -17.16
N PRO A 102 -50.70 30.28 -17.23
CA PRO A 102 -51.87 30.55 -18.07
C PRO A 102 -51.52 30.73 -19.56
N TRP A 103 -50.23 30.87 -19.90
CA TRP A 103 -49.75 30.97 -21.28
C TRP A 103 -48.68 29.91 -21.56
N PRO A 104 -48.70 29.26 -22.74
CA PRO A 104 -47.64 28.33 -23.12
C PRO A 104 -46.29 29.04 -23.19
N VAL A 105 -45.28 28.47 -22.53
CA VAL A 105 -43.89 28.88 -22.62
C VAL A 105 -43.11 27.86 -23.45
N MET A 106 -42.00 28.26 -24.05
CA MET A 106 -41.16 27.34 -24.82
C MET A 106 -40.57 26.27 -23.89
N ARG A 107 -40.64 25.01 -24.34
CA ARG A 107 -40.06 23.86 -23.66
C ARG A 107 -39.00 23.16 -24.48
N MET A 108 -39.19 23.12 -25.81
CA MET A 108 -38.26 22.50 -26.71
C MET A 108 -38.19 23.25 -28.03
N THR A 109 -36.99 23.37 -28.59
CA THR A 109 -36.72 23.95 -29.90
C THR A 109 -35.98 22.91 -30.74
N VAL A 110 -36.41 22.70 -31.98
CA VAL A 110 -35.60 22.07 -33.03
C VAL A 110 -35.19 23.19 -33.98
N ALA A 111 -33.91 23.53 -33.95
CA ALA A 111 -33.36 24.62 -34.75
C ALA A 111 -33.14 24.18 -36.21
N HIS A 112 -33.15 25.14 -37.12
CA HIS A 112 -32.98 24.91 -38.56
C HIS A 112 -31.64 24.26 -38.92
N ASN A 113 -30.64 24.37 -38.04
CA ASN A 113 -29.32 23.75 -38.17
C ASN A 113 -29.27 22.30 -37.63
N GLY A 114 -30.38 21.78 -37.09
CA GLY A 114 -30.49 20.44 -36.54
C GLY A 114 -30.29 20.34 -35.02
N ASN A 115 -29.87 21.43 -34.36
CA ASN A 115 -29.70 21.44 -32.90
C ASN A 115 -31.04 21.36 -32.18
N VAL A 116 -31.09 20.65 -31.06
CA VAL A 116 -32.27 20.49 -30.22
C VAL A 116 -32.01 21.13 -28.86
N GLY A 117 -32.84 22.09 -28.47
CA GLY A 117 -32.80 22.74 -27.18
C GLY A 117 -33.96 22.29 -26.29
N VAL A 118 -33.69 21.96 -25.04
CA VAL A 118 -34.69 21.84 -23.97
C VAL A 118 -34.55 23.07 -23.08
N ASN A 119 -35.66 23.81 -22.95
CA ASN A 119 -35.72 25.08 -22.23
C ASN A 119 -34.74 26.15 -22.74
N THR A 120 -34.32 26.07 -24.01
CA THR A 120 -33.59 27.14 -24.73
C THR A 120 -34.13 27.35 -26.15
N PHE A 121 -34.17 28.60 -26.60
CA PHE A 121 -34.49 28.97 -27.99
C PHE A 121 -33.28 28.82 -28.92
N GLU A 122 -32.08 28.87 -28.37
CA GLU A 122 -30.81 28.96 -29.10
C GLU A 122 -29.87 27.85 -28.60
N PRO A 123 -30.14 26.58 -28.95
CA PRO A 123 -29.22 25.49 -28.60
C PRO A 123 -27.88 25.67 -29.32
N ALA A 124 -26.82 25.89 -28.54
CA ALA A 124 -25.47 26.09 -29.06
C ALA A 124 -24.88 24.80 -29.65
N GLU A 125 -25.24 23.66 -29.08
CA GLU A 125 -24.79 22.33 -29.50
C GLU A 125 -25.98 21.45 -29.93
N LEU A 126 -25.67 20.30 -30.54
CA LEU A 126 -26.66 19.37 -31.09
C LEU A 126 -27.79 19.04 -30.11
N PHE A 127 -27.47 18.91 -28.81
CA PHE A 127 -28.45 18.81 -27.74
C PHE A 127 -28.04 19.72 -26.58
N THR A 128 -28.90 20.66 -26.22
CA THR A 128 -28.66 21.62 -25.12
C THR A 128 -29.83 21.56 -24.12
N VAL A 129 -29.55 21.31 -22.86
CA VAL A 129 -30.51 21.44 -21.75
C VAL A 129 -30.15 22.68 -20.95
N SER A 130 -31.06 23.64 -20.85
CA SER A 130 -30.80 24.92 -20.16
C SER A 130 -31.69 25.04 -18.92
N ASP A 131 -31.12 24.93 -17.73
CA ASP A 131 -31.81 25.13 -16.46
C ASP A 131 -30.78 25.62 -15.40
N GLU A 132 -31.23 26.00 -14.21
CA GLU A 132 -30.33 26.31 -13.08
C GLU A 132 -29.61 25.04 -12.59
N THR A 133 -30.31 23.91 -12.65
CA THR A 133 -29.74 22.57 -12.43
C THR A 133 -30.17 21.64 -13.57
N PRO A 134 -29.51 21.69 -14.74
CA PRO A 134 -29.92 20.89 -15.88
C PRO A 134 -29.74 19.41 -15.58
N VAL A 135 -30.79 18.61 -15.80
CA VAL A 135 -30.84 17.17 -15.50
C VAL A 135 -31.13 16.38 -16.77
N VAL A 136 -30.41 15.29 -16.96
CA VAL A 136 -30.86 14.16 -17.79
C VAL A 136 -31.11 12.98 -16.85
N ARG A 137 -32.33 12.42 -16.92
CA ARG A 137 -32.81 11.37 -16.03
C ARG A 137 -33.13 10.10 -16.81
N TRP A 138 -32.75 8.96 -16.24
CA TRP A 138 -33.17 7.63 -16.67
C TRP A 138 -33.99 7.00 -15.55
N GLU A 139 -35.27 6.77 -15.83
CA GLU A 139 -36.20 6.12 -14.90
C GLU A 139 -36.39 4.66 -15.30
N LYS A 140 -36.22 3.74 -14.36
CA LYS A 140 -36.51 2.31 -14.59
C LYS A 140 -37.84 1.97 -13.93
N SER A 141 -38.83 1.49 -14.69
CA SER A 141 -40.07 0.99 -14.09
C SER A 141 -39.89 -0.43 -13.51
N GLY A 142 -40.37 -0.70 -12.29
CA GLY A 142 -40.49 -2.06 -11.73
C GLY A 142 -40.13 -2.18 -10.24
N THR A 143 -40.13 -3.42 -9.71
CA THR A 143 -39.56 -3.72 -8.38
C THR A 143 -38.03 -3.63 -8.46
N ASP A 144 -37.38 -3.08 -7.43
CA ASP A 144 -35.94 -2.79 -7.41
C ASP A 144 -35.47 -1.82 -8.51
N ALA A 145 -36.37 -0.94 -8.93
CA ALA A 145 -36.06 0.16 -9.82
C ALA A 145 -35.02 1.10 -9.18
N MET A 146 -33.99 1.42 -9.97
CA MET A 146 -32.99 2.42 -9.64
C MET A 146 -33.11 3.53 -10.66
N ASP A 147 -33.22 4.75 -10.17
CA ASP A 147 -33.21 5.95 -10.99
C ASP A 147 -31.81 6.54 -11.02
N TYR A 148 -31.42 7.06 -12.18
CA TYR A 148 -30.11 7.66 -12.39
C TYR A 148 -30.25 9.02 -13.04
N GLU A 149 -29.41 9.95 -12.58
CA GLU A 149 -29.35 11.30 -13.11
C GLU A 149 -27.92 11.75 -13.33
N ILE A 150 -27.73 12.47 -14.44
CA ILE A 150 -26.54 13.30 -14.68
C ILE A 150 -27.02 14.73 -14.66
N TYR A 151 -26.42 15.56 -13.81
CA TYR A 151 -26.87 16.93 -13.65
C TYR A 151 -25.76 17.95 -13.39
N GLY A 152 -26.01 19.19 -13.80
CA GLY A 152 -25.21 20.34 -13.42
C GLY A 152 -25.68 20.89 -12.08
N GLY A 153 -24.79 21.01 -11.11
CA GLY A 153 -25.08 21.62 -9.80
C GLY A 153 -25.10 23.14 -9.86
N THR A 154 -25.74 23.77 -8.88
CA THR A 154 -25.76 25.24 -8.72
C THR A 154 -24.37 25.84 -8.47
N ASP A 155 -23.43 25.01 -8.02
CA ASP A 155 -22.02 25.33 -7.81
C ASP A 155 -21.17 25.22 -9.09
N GLY A 156 -21.77 24.81 -10.21
CA GLY A 156 -21.11 24.59 -11.49
C GLY A 156 -20.43 23.23 -11.63
N GLY A 157 -20.63 22.31 -10.67
CA GLY A 157 -20.13 20.94 -10.78
C GLY A 157 -20.98 20.06 -11.68
N LEU A 158 -20.42 18.92 -12.10
CA LEU A 158 -21.12 17.83 -12.79
C LEU A 158 -21.27 16.65 -11.86
N PHE A 159 -22.49 16.15 -11.71
CA PHE A 159 -22.85 15.16 -10.71
C PHE A 159 -23.49 13.95 -11.37
N PHE A 160 -23.19 12.77 -10.82
CA PHE A 160 -23.76 11.49 -11.19
C PHE A 160 -24.36 10.88 -9.94
N ARG A 161 -25.68 10.71 -9.94
CA ARG A 161 -26.42 10.23 -8.78
C ARG A 161 -27.38 9.11 -9.12
N GLY A 162 -27.76 8.34 -8.11
CA GLY A 162 -28.84 7.38 -8.22
C GLY A 162 -29.32 6.85 -6.89
N GLY A 163 -30.33 5.99 -6.92
CA GLY A 163 -30.98 5.47 -5.72
C GLY A 163 -32.24 4.70 -6.08
N ALA A 164 -32.86 4.10 -5.06
CA ALA A 164 -34.16 3.46 -5.20
C ALA A 164 -35.20 4.46 -5.73
N ASP A 165 -36.11 4.00 -6.59
CA ASP A 165 -37.23 4.72 -7.24
C ASP A 165 -37.76 5.93 -6.44
N ASP A 166 -37.06 7.06 -6.56
CA ASP A 166 -37.29 8.30 -5.81
C ASP A 166 -36.99 9.51 -6.69
N ASN A 167 -37.63 10.62 -6.37
CA ASN A 167 -37.48 11.88 -7.09
C ASN A 167 -36.27 12.63 -6.55
N GLY A 168 -35.46 13.21 -7.45
CA GLY A 168 -34.33 14.13 -7.19
C GLY A 168 -33.65 14.05 -5.80
N PRO A 169 -34.16 14.77 -4.78
CA PRO A 169 -33.59 14.83 -3.43
C PRO A 169 -33.43 13.48 -2.69
N GLY A 170 -34.07 12.41 -3.12
CA GLY A 170 -33.89 11.07 -2.56
C GLY A 170 -32.69 10.28 -3.12
N LEU A 171 -32.07 10.77 -4.19
CA LEU A 171 -30.94 10.12 -4.85
C LEU A 171 -29.61 10.49 -4.18
N THR A 172 -28.66 9.55 -4.18
CA THR A 172 -27.32 9.73 -3.62
C THR A 172 -26.32 10.09 -4.73
N ASP A 173 -25.53 11.14 -4.54
CA ASP A 173 -24.43 11.48 -5.43
C ASP A 173 -23.28 10.46 -5.25
N TYR A 174 -22.97 9.71 -6.31
CA TYR A 174 -21.90 8.71 -6.30
C TYR A 174 -20.58 9.29 -6.79
N MET A 175 -20.65 10.16 -7.80
CA MET A 175 -19.48 10.79 -8.42
C MET A 175 -19.75 12.27 -8.69
N VAL A 176 -18.78 13.10 -8.34
CA VAL A 176 -18.84 14.56 -8.50
C VAL A 176 -17.57 15.07 -9.16
N LEU A 177 -17.70 15.84 -10.24
CA LEU A 177 -16.63 16.69 -10.76
C LEU A 177 -16.96 18.14 -10.41
N THR A 178 -16.28 18.69 -9.41
CA THR A 178 -16.51 20.09 -8.96
C THR A 178 -16.18 21.09 -10.07
N ALA A 179 -16.71 22.31 -9.96
CA ALA A 179 -16.42 23.40 -10.91
C ALA A 179 -14.92 23.74 -11.04
N ILE A 180 -14.10 23.37 -10.05
CA ILE A 180 -12.65 23.56 -10.06
C ILE A 180 -11.86 22.31 -10.51
N GLY A 181 -12.55 21.28 -11.02
CA GLY A 181 -11.92 20.09 -11.62
C GLY A 181 -11.48 19.01 -10.63
N ARG A 182 -12.01 18.99 -9.41
CA ARG A 182 -11.78 17.91 -8.44
C ARG A 182 -12.83 16.81 -8.57
N LEU A 183 -12.39 15.56 -8.58
CA LEU A 183 -13.21 14.35 -8.66
C LEU A 183 -13.43 13.77 -7.26
N GLY A 184 -14.69 13.73 -6.82
CA GLY A 184 -15.13 13.03 -5.61
C GLY A 184 -15.85 11.72 -5.98
N LEU A 185 -15.51 10.65 -5.29
CA LEU A 185 -16.23 9.37 -5.30
C LEU A 185 -16.76 9.12 -3.89
N GLY A 186 -18.07 9.05 -3.71
CA GLY A 186 -18.72 8.96 -2.40
C GLY A 186 -18.61 10.23 -1.53
N THR A 187 -18.19 11.36 -2.12
CA THR A 187 -18.18 12.68 -1.46
C THR A 187 -18.43 13.80 -2.44
N ASN A 188 -19.15 14.82 -1.98
CA ASN A 188 -19.46 16.03 -2.75
C ASN A 188 -18.50 17.18 -2.43
N THR A 189 -17.59 17.01 -1.47
CA THR A 189 -16.65 18.05 -1.04
C THR A 189 -15.20 17.58 -1.11
N PRO A 190 -14.71 17.13 -2.28
CA PRO A 190 -13.30 16.73 -2.43
C PRO A 190 -12.38 17.94 -2.20
N ASP A 191 -11.41 17.79 -1.31
CA ASP A 191 -10.39 18.79 -1.04
C ASP A 191 -9.09 18.57 -1.84
N GLN A 192 -8.97 17.41 -2.51
CA GLN A 192 -7.89 17.03 -3.41
C GLN A 192 -8.41 16.81 -4.83
N LEU A 193 -7.51 16.62 -5.80
CA LEU A 193 -7.89 16.33 -7.20
C LEU A 193 -8.74 15.06 -7.34
N LEU A 194 -8.46 14.05 -6.52
CA LEU A 194 -9.25 12.84 -6.40
C LEU A 194 -9.45 12.54 -4.90
N THR A 195 -10.71 12.42 -4.48
CA THR A 195 -11.06 11.98 -3.13
C THR A 195 -12.02 10.80 -3.23
N ILE A 196 -11.67 9.68 -2.59
CA ILE A 196 -12.53 8.51 -2.43
C ILE A 196 -12.96 8.48 -0.97
N SER A 197 -14.27 8.53 -0.71
CA SER A 197 -14.84 8.61 0.63
C SER A 197 -15.84 7.47 0.83
N ASP A 198 -15.56 6.62 1.79
CA ASP A 198 -16.39 5.49 2.22
C ASP A 198 -16.01 5.12 3.67
N GLU A 199 -16.69 4.17 4.31
CA GLU A 199 -16.31 3.60 5.61
C GLU A 199 -14.94 2.90 5.53
N SER A 200 -14.61 2.30 4.38
CA SER A 200 -13.32 1.70 4.08
C SER A 200 -12.97 1.98 2.61
N PRO A 201 -12.46 3.18 2.27
CA PRO A 201 -12.21 3.55 0.88
C PRO A 201 -11.11 2.69 0.28
N VAL A 202 -11.37 2.14 -0.91
CA VAL A 202 -10.49 1.20 -1.63
C VAL A 202 -10.15 1.75 -3.01
N PHE A 203 -8.88 1.65 -3.38
CA PHE A 203 -8.44 1.67 -4.77
C PHE A 203 -8.02 0.26 -5.16
N ARG A 204 -8.72 -0.33 -6.16
CA ARG A 204 -8.50 -1.70 -6.62
C ARG A 204 -7.86 -1.73 -8.00
N LEU A 205 -6.87 -2.60 -8.14
CA LEU A 205 -6.29 -3.03 -9.41
C LEU A 205 -6.67 -4.50 -9.62
N GLU A 206 -7.65 -4.73 -10.48
CA GLU A 206 -8.12 -6.06 -10.84
C GLU A 206 -7.40 -6.55 -12.10
N SER A 207 -7.07 -7.85 -12.14
CA SER A 207 -6.45 -8.47 -13.30
C SER A 207 -7.22 -9.70 -13.74
N ASP A 208 -7.62 -9.76 -15.02
CA ASP A 208 -8.32 -10.91 -15.59
C ASP A 208 -7.47 -12.21 -15.63
N VAL A 209 -6.16 -12.12 -15.38
CA VAL A 209 -5.21 -13.24 -15.54
C VAL A 209 -4.22 -13.39 -14.38
N ALA A 210 -4.17 -12.44 -13.45
CA ALA A 210 -3.19 -12.41 -12.38
C ALA A 210 -3.83 -12.04 -11.04
N ALA A 211 -3.02 -11.94 -9.99
CA ALA A 211 -3.50 -11.52 -8.68
C ALA A 211 -4.09 -10.11 -8.71
N ASP A 212 -5.14 -9.92 -7.90
CA ASP A 212 -5.73 -8.62 -7.64
C ASP A 212 -4.98 -7.93 -6.50
N TYR A 213 -4.94 -6.60 -6.55
CA TYR A 213 -4.33 -5.78 -5.52
C TYR A 213 -5.23 -4.62 -5.10
N GLU A 214 -5.17 -4.29 -3.82
CA GLU A 214 -5.89 -3.16 -3.27
C GLU A 214 -5.00 -2.32 -2.34
N VAL A 215 -5.22 -1.01 -2.42
CA VAL A 215 -4.73 -0.03 -1.45
C VAL A 215 -5.95 0.57 -0.79
N TYR A 216 -6.07 0.45 0.52
CA TYR A 216 -7.27 0.88 1.22
C TYR A 216 -6.97 1.45 2.59
N ASN A 217 -7.90 2.27 3.07
CA ASN A 217 -7.88 2.76 4.43
C ASN A 217 -8.89 1.98 5.28
N GLN A 218 -8.48 1.52 6.45
CA GLN A 218 -9.37 0.93 7.42
C GLN A 218 -8.90 1.26 8.84
N SER A 219 -9.83 1.72 9.69
CA SER A 219 -9.53 2.07 11.08
C SER A 219 -8.37 3.06 11.24
N GLY A 220 -8.16 3.95 10.26
CA GLY A 220 -7.07 4.93 10.27
C GLY A 220 -5.70 4.39 9.82
N ASN A 221 -5.63 3.13 9.38
CA ASN A 221 -4.42 2.53 8.83
C ASN A 221 -4.48 2.53 7.30
N LEU A 222 -3.32 2.62 6.65
CA LEU A 222 -3.17 2.37 5.21
C LEU A 222 -2.71 0.92 5.02
N LEU A 223 -3.46 0.14 4.25
CA LEU A 223 -3.19 -1.28 4.03
C LEU A 223 -2.99 -1.58 2.55
N PHE A 224 -2.14 -2.57 2.30
CA PHE A 224 -1.91 -3.17 1.00
C PHE A 224 -2.22 -4.65 1.10
N ARG A 225 -3.11 -5.11 0.21
CA ARG A 225 -3.53 -6.50 0.16
C ARG A 225 -3.58 -7.03 -1.26
N GLY A 226 -3.46 -8.35 -1.37
CA GLY A 226 -3.49 -9.03 -2.66
C GLY A 226 -3.87 -10.49 -2.51
N GLY A 227 -4.23 -11.13 -3.61
CA GLY A 227 -4.67 -12.51 -3.59
C GLY A 227 -4.99 -13.04 -4.98
N ALA A 228 -5.35 -14.33 -5.04
CA ALA A 228 -5.75 -14.96 -6.28
C ALA A 228 -6.92 -14.21 -6.96
N ASN A 229 -6.90 -14.17 -8.29
CA ASN A 229 -7.98 -13.60 -9.11
C ASN A 229 -9.34 -14.22 -8.74
N GLY A 230 -10.37 -13.37 -8.63
CA GLY A 230 -11.76 -13.79 -8.68
C GLY A 230 -12.65 -12.97 -7.75
N THR A 231 -13.90 -12.78 -8.17
CA THR A 231 -14.94 -12.16 -7.33
C THR A 231 -15.14 -13.01 -6.07
N GLY A 232 -14.66 -12.53 -4.92
CA GLY A 232 -14.69 -13.26 -3.64
C GLY A 232 -13.42 -14.04 -3.28
N GLY A 233 -12.33 -13.91 -4.05
CA GLY A 233 -11.01 -14.33 -3.60
C GLY A 233 -10.62 -13.60 -2.32
N ALA A 234 -10.26 -14.33 -1.26
CA ALA A 234 -9.83 -13.73 0.00
C ALA A 234 -8.49 -13.01 -0.23
N LEU A 235 -8.54 -11.69 -0.35
CA LEU A 235 -7.34 -10.85 -0.36
C LEU A 235 -6.70 -10.91 1.03
N THR A 236 -5.38 -11.01 1.07
CA THR A 236 -4.60 -11.07 2.31
C THR A 236 -3.78 -9.80 2.46
N ASP A 237 -3.83 -9.20 3.65
CA ASP A 237 -3.05 -8.02 3.99
C ASP A 237 -1.59 -8.42 4.18
N PHE A 238 -0.70 -7.91 3.33
CA PHE A 238 0.73 -8.20 3.40
C PHE A 238 1.56 -7.00 3.87
N MET A 239 0.99 -5.80 3.90
CA MET A 239 1.66 -4.60 4.42
C MET A 239 0.66 -3.62 5.03
N VAL A 240 1.02 -3.03 6.17
CA VAL A 240 0.24 -1.98 6.85
C VAL A 240 1.14 -0.83 7.26
N LEU A 241 0.68 0.41 7.08
CA LEU A 241 1.17 1.58 7.81
C LEU A 241 0.10 2.01 8.79
N THR A 242 0.35 1.86 10.08
CA THR A 242 -0.62 2.19 11.11
C THR A 242 -0.80 3.71 11.23
N GLY A 243 -1.93 4.15 11.78
CA GLY A 243 -2.13 5.56 12.14
C GLY A 243 -1.11 6.11 13.16
N SER A 244 -0.40 5.23 13.86
CA SER A 244 0.72 5.57 14.76
C SER A 244 2.09 5.63 14.07
N GLY A 245 2.19 5.29 12.78
CA GLY A 245 3.43 5.35 12.01
C GLY A 245 4.28 4.07 12.00
N ASN A 246 3.74 2.94 12.48
CA ASN A 246 4.44 1.65 12.41
C ASN A 246 4.17 0.97 11.07
N LEU A 247 5.22 0.47 10.43
CA LEU A 247 5.17 -0.36 9.24
C LEU A 247 5.18 -1.85 9.63
N GLY A 248 4.12 -2.57 9.27
CA GLY A 248 4.05 -4.02 9.33
C GLY A 248 4.21 -4.62 7.94
N VAL A 249 5.04 -5.65 7.80
CA VAL A 249 5.15 -6.50 6.60
C VAL A 249 4.84 -7.93 7.03
N GLY A 250 3.81 -8.53 6.44
CA GLY A 250 3.25 -9.82 6.84
C GLY A 250 2.56 -9.83 8.22
N THR A 251 2.30 -8.66 8.79
CA THR A 251 1.48 -8.49 10.00
C THR A 251 0.67 -7.20 9.93
N THR A 252 -0.56 -7.22 10.45
CA THR A 252 -1.41 -6.03 10.57
C THR A 252 -1.29 -5.34 11.94
N SER A 253 -0.52 -5.90 12.88
CA SER A 253 -0.40 -5.44 14.26
C SER A 253 1.04 -5.16 14.71
N PRO A 254 1.82 -4.33 13.96
CA PRO A 254 3.22 -4.07 14.27
C PRO A 254 3.41 -3.35 15.63
N GLN A 255 4.29 -3.91 16.47
CA GLN A 255 4.58 -3.40 17.82
C GLN A 255 5.75 -2.39 17.86
N ARG A 256 6.45 -2.23 16.74
CA ARG A 256 7.59 -1.32 16.53
C ARG A 256 7.50 -0.67 15.16
N LEU A 257 8.33 0.35 14.94
CA LEU A 257 8.36 1.15 13.69
C LEU A 257 8.43 0.30 12.43
N LEU A 258 9.17 -0.81 12.47
CA LEU A 258 9.16 -1.84 11.45
C LEU A 258 9.00 -3.19 12.13
N THR A 259 7.96 -3.93 11.77
CA THR A 259 7.76 -5.32 12.17
C THR A 259 7.61 -6.16 10.90
N ILE A 260 8.50 -7.13 10.73
CA ILE A 260 8.41 -8.13 9.66
C ILE A 260 7.98 -9.44 10.33
N SER A 261 6.93 -10.07 9.82
CA SER A 261 6.36 -11.30 10.35
C SER A 261 6.02 -12.23 9.19
N ALA A 262 6.34 -13.51 9.33
CA ALA A 262 5.94 -14.57 8.42
C ALA A 262 5.68 -15.85 9.23
N GLU A 263 5.09 -16.86 8.60
CA GLU A 263 4.99 -18.20 9.20
C GLU A 263 6.36 -18.88 9.23
N ASP A 264 7.18 -18.64 8.20
CA ASP A 264 8.56 -19.08 8.07
C ASP A 264 9.56 -18.00 8.55
N GLU A 265 10.85 -18.23 8.28
CA GLU A 265 11.94 -17.31 8.62
C GLU A 265 11.74 -15.91 8.01
N THR A 266 11.98 -14.88 8.83
CA THR A 266 11.99 -13.49 8.36
C THR A 266 13.41 -13.01 8.13
N ALA A 267 13.68 -12.50 6.93
CA ALA A 267 15.00 -12.03 6.53
C ALA A 267 15.01 -10.54 6.18
N PHE A 268 16.11 -9.87 6.52
CA PHE A 268 16.51 -8.62 5.90
C PHE A 268 17.68 -8.89 4.96
N ARG A 269 17.41 -8.91 3.65
CA ARG A 269 18.36 -9.34 2.62
C ARG A 269 18.92 -8.17 1.81
N PHE A 270 20.21 -8.26 1.50
CA PHE A 270 20.92 -7.33 0.62
C PHE A 270 21.52 -8.10 -0.56
N ASP A 271 20.88 -7.98 -1.72
CA ASP A 271 21.39 -8.56 -2.97
C ASP A 271 22.35 -7.61 -3.68
N ARG A 272 23.44 -8.14 -4.21
CA ARG A 272 24.35 -7.39 -5.09
C ARG A 272 24.28 -7.93 -6.51
N THR A 273 24.16 -7.04 -7.50
CA THR A 273 24.17 -7.43 -8.93
C THR A 273 25.38 -8.27 -9.33
N ALA A 274 26.53 -8.04 -8.70
CA ALA A 274 27.71 -8.90 -8.81
C ALA A 274 28.44 -8.97 -7.46
N GLY A 275 28.82 -10.18 -7.03
CA GLY A 275 29.62 -10.39 -5.82
C GLY A 275 29.00 -11.40 -4.86
N LYS A 276 28.87 -10.98 -3.61
CA LYS A 276 28.34 -11.78 -2.51
C LYS A 276 27.08 -11.12 -1.97
N ASP A 277 26.09 -11.93 -1.64
CA ASP A 277 24.87 -11.50 -0.96
C ASP A 277 25.05 -11.66 0.54
N VAL A 278 24.31 -10.86 1.31
CA VAL A 278 24.30 -10.91 2.78
C VAL A 278 22.86 -10.77 3.26
N GLU A 279 22.52 -11.50 4.31
CA GLU A 279 21.22 -11.39 4.97
C GLU A 279 21.32 -11.55 6.49
N LEU A 280 20.32 -10.98 7.16
CA LEU A 280 20.09 -11.13 8.59
C LEU A 280 18.77 -11.88 8.75
N ILE A 281 18.79 -13.06 9.38
CA ILE A 281 17.60 -13.91 9.55
C ILE A 281 17.28 -14.08 11.02
N ALA A 282 16.02 -13.86 11.39
CA ALA A 282 15.48 -14.35 12.65
C ALA A 282 14.96 -15.78 12.42
N GLY A 283 15.66 -16.77 12.98
CA GLY A 283 15.31 -18.18 12.86
C GLY A 283 14.23 -18.62 13.84
N ALA A 284 13.73 -19.84 13.66
CA ALA A 284 12.58 -20.38 14.40
C ALA A 284 12.75 -20.39 15.93
N ASP A 285 13.97 -20.55 16.43
CA ASP A 285 14.27 -20.59 17.88
C ASP A 285 14.50 -19.20 18.50
N GLY A 286 14.31 -18.13 17.73
CA GLY A 286 14.69 -16.75 18.11
C GLY A 286 16.18 -16.45 17.92
N ASP A 287 16.90 -17.37 17.28
CA ASP A 287 18.30 -17.22 16.89
C ASP A 287 18.45 -16.16 15.78
N LEU A 288 19.55 -15.41 15.80
CA LEU A 288 19.90 -14.42 14.80
C LEU A 288 21.09 -14.90 13.97
N TYR A 289 20.84 -15.08 12.67
CA TYR A 289 21.83 -15.53 11.70
C TYR A 289 22.33 -14.35 10.87
N PHE A 290 23.64 -14.31 10.66
CA PHE A 290 24.30 -13.44 9.70
C PHE A 290 24.88 -14.31 8.61
N ASN A 291 24.19 -14.34 7.48
CA ASN A 291 24.52 -15.24 6.39
C ASN A 291 25.17 -14.48 5.26
N GLY A 292 26.06 -15.17 4.54
CA GLY A 292 26.70 -14.60 3.36
C GLY A 292 27.23 -15.69 2.43
N GLY A 293 27.29 -15.36 1.15
CA GLY A 293 27.53 -16.38 0.14
C GLY A 293 27.62 -15.83 -1.27
N ALA A 294 27.77 -16.73 -2.24
CA ALA A 294 27.79 -16.35 -3.64
C ALA A 294 26.48 -15.67 -4.05
N ASN A 295 26.56 -14.64 -4.89
CA ASN A 295 25.36 -14.00 -5.44
C ASN A 295 24.48 -15.02 -6.19
N GLY A 296 23.16 -14.92 -6.01
CA GLY A 296 22.17 -15.68 -6.77
C GLY A 296 21.90 -17.09 -6.25
N THR A 297 22.41 -17.44 -5.07
CA THR A 297 22.14 -18.75 -4.42
C THR A 297 20.79 -18.80 -3.70
N GLY A 298 19.99 -17.73 -3.72
CA GLY A 298 18.73 -17.68 -2.97
C GLY A 298 18.97 -17.87 -1.48
N SER A 299 18.19 -18.74 -0.83
CA SER A 299 18.26 -19.07 0.60
C SER A 299 19.50 -19.86 1.02
N ASP A 300 20.34 -20.33 0.08
CA ASP A 300 21.48 -21.21 0.37
C ASP A 300 22.76 -20.41 0.69
N LEU A 301 22.66 -19.40 1.57
CA LEU A 301 23.84 -18.66 2.06
C LEU A 301 24.50 -19.40 3.24
N ASN A 302 25.81 -19.20 3.42
CA ASN A 302 26.52 -19.84 4.53
C ASN A 302 26.32 -19.03 5.82
N ASN A 303 26.15 -19.73 6.93
CA ASN A 303 26.16 -19.14 8.26
C ASN A 303 27.58 -18.62 8.57
N LEU A 304 27.75 -17.29 8.59
CA LEU A 304 29.04 -16.68 8.94
C LEU A 304 29.13 -16.45 10.45
N MET A 305 28.01 -16.03 11.04
CA MET A 305 27.85 -15.79 12.47
C MET A 305 26.43 -16.16 12.92
N LEU A 306 26.32 -16.80 14.06
CA LEU A 306 25.06 -17.16 14.70
C LEU A 306 25.07 -16.68 16.15
N LEU A 307 24.13 -15.80 16.48
CA LEU A 307 23.81 -15.44 17.86
C LEU A 307 22.57 -16.22 18.29
N LYS A 308 22.76 -17.15 19.22
CA LYS A 308 21.66 -17.93 19.77
C LYS A 308 20.83 -17.10 20.74
N ASN A 309 19.55 -17.44 20.87
CA ASN A 309 18.61 -16.79 21.80
C ASN A 309 18.99 -16.99 23.29
N ASP A 310 19.92 -17.91 23.59
CA ASP A 310 20.52 -18.09 24.92
C ASP A 310 21.80 -17.25 25.14
N GLY A 311 22.17 -16.40 24.19
CA GLY A 311 23.31 -15.48 24.27
C GLY A 311 24.63 -16.05 23.76
N ARG A 312 24.65 -17.29 23.26
CA ARG A 312 25.86 -17.91 22.69
C ARG A 312 26.18 -17.38 21.29
N LEU A 313 27.45 -17.13 21.01
CA LEU A 313 27.96 -16.63 19.75
C LEU A 313 28.83 -17.68 19.04
N ILE A 314 28.52 -17.95 17.79
CA ILE A 314 29.26 -18.88 16.93
C ILE A 314 29.81 -18.11 15.73
N LEU A 315 31.12 -18.23 15.46
CA LEU A 315 31.80 -17.55 14.38
C LEU A 315 32.55 -18.54 13.49
N GLY A 316 32.17 -18.64 12.21
CA GLY A 316 32.90 -19.45 11.22
C GLY A 316 32.94 -20.96 11.49
N THR A 317 32.03 -21.47 12.33
CA THR A 317 31.86 -22.91 12.63
C THR A 317 30.38 -23.20 12.89
N GLU A 318 30.00 -24.48 12.89
CA GLU A 318 28.66 -24.94 13.32
C GLU A 318 28.73 -25.60 14.71
N LEU A 319 29.93 -25.81 15.23
CA LEU A 319 30.15 -26.46 16.51
C LEU A 319 29.88 -25.47 17.66
N MET A 320 28.90 -25.80 18.51
CA MET A 320 28.68 -25.11 19.78
C MET A 320 28.73 -26.10 20.95
N PRO A 321 29.88 -26.22 21.65
CA PRO A 321 29.94 -27.01 22.86
C PRO A 321 29.09 -26.33 23.97
N ALA A 322 28.44 -27.13 24.81
CA ALA A 322 27.42 -26.65 25.75
C ALA A 322 27.94 -25.64 26.79
N ASP A 323 29.21 -25.78 27.19
CA ASP A 323 29.79 -25.03 28.32
C ASP A 323 30.47 -23.70 27.91
N TYR A 324 30.32 -23.29 26.66
CA TYR A 324 30.98 -22.10 26.11
C TYR A 324 29.95 -21.06 25.70
N LEU A 325 30.33 -19.78 25.78
CA LEU A 325 29.54 -18.66 25.24
C LEU A 325 30.02 -18.23 23.85
N LEU A 326 31.27 -18.52 23.49
CA LEU A 326 31.88 -18.16 22.22
C LEU A 326 32.58 -19.38 21.62
N SER A 327 32.21 -19.74 20.39
CA SER A 327 32.88 -20.77 19.60
C SER A 327 33.41 -20.15 18.30
N VAL A 328 34.70 -20.31 18.02
CA VAL A 328 35.36 -19.73 16.84
C VAL A 328 36.01 -20.83 16.02
N GLY A 329 35.56 -20.98 14.77
CA GLY A 329 36.19 -21.84 13.77
C GLY A 329 37.40 -21.16 13.13
N GLY A 330 38.54 -21.15 13.82
CA GLY A 330 39.77 -20.56 13.30
C GLY A 330 40.62 -19.91 14.39
N ALA A 331 41.68 -19.20 13.96
CA ALA A 331 42.56 -18.46 14.87
C ALA A 331 41.99 -17.07 15.19
N VAL A 332 42.11 -16.64 16.44
CA VAL A 332 41.79 -15.28 16.88
C VAL A 332 43.10 -14.50 17.04
N ILE A 333 43.17 -13.31 16.44
CA ILE A 333 44.24 -12.34 16.69
C ILE A 333 43.70 -11.21 17.54
N CYS A 334 44.43 -10.84 18.58
CA CYS A 334 44.09 -9.75 19.50
C CYS A 334 45.38 -9.14 20.05
N GLU A 335 45.30 -7.88 20.49
CA GLU A 335 46.44 -7.20 21.12
C GLU A 335 46.64 -7.66 22.57
N GLU A 336 45.55 -7.96 23.29
CA GLU A 336 45.58 -8.41 24.68
C GLU A 336 44.40 -9.35 24.99
N VAL A 337 44.66 -10.38 25.80
CA VAL A 337 43.63 -11.20 26.45
C VAL A 337 43.87 -11.18 27.95
N LYS A 338 42.92 -10.64 28.71
CA LYS A 338 42.93 -10.72 30.18
C LYS A 338 42.03 -11.86 30.65
N VAL A 339 42.64 -12.89 31.23
CA VAL A 339 41.90 -13.99 31.85
C VAL A 339 41.78 -13.73 33.35
N ALA A 340 40.57 -13.39 33.80
CA ALA A 340 40.27 -13.19 35.21
C ALA A 340 39.97 -14.54 35.88
N LEU A 341 41.01 -15.18 36.39
CA LEU A 341 40.91 -16.43 37.14
C LEU A 341 40.06 -16.24 38.41
N GLN A 342 39.25 -17.25 38.72
CA GLN A 342 38.55 -17.36 40.01
C GLN A 342 39.28 -18.29 40.99
N ALA A 343 40.24 -19.07 40.49
CA ALA A 343 41.09 -19.94 41.30
C ALA A 343 42.21 -19.13 41.98
N ASP A 344 42.72 -19.67 43.09
CA ASP A 344 43.85 -19.08 43.80
C ASP A 344 45.12 -19.09 42.92
N TRP A 345 45.86 -17.98 42.97
CA TRP A 345 47.19 -17.91 42.38
C TRP A 345 48.16 -18.79 43.19
N PRO A 346 49.15 -19.47 42.59
CA PRO A 346 49.88 -20.55 43.24
C PRO A 346 50.87 -20.14 44.34
N ASP A 347 50.73 -18.93 44.92
CA ASP A 347 51.49 -18.45 46.07
C ASP A 347 51.41 -19.40 47.30
N TYR A 348 50.43 -20.31 47.33
CA TYR A 348 50.33 -21.35 48.35
C TYR A 348 51.58 -22.23 48.42
N VAL A 349 52.36 -22.36 47.33
CA VAL A 349 53.60 -23.15 47.29
C VAL A 349 54.63 -22.66 48.32
N PHE A 350 54.54 -21.41 48.75
CA PHE A 350 55.42 -20.81 49.75
C PHE A 350 54.92 -20.90 51.19
N THR A 351 53.76 -21.50 51.43
CA THR A 351 53.19 -21.63 52.77
C THR A 351 53.80 -22.82 53.52
N ASP A 352 53.82 -22.77 54.85
CA ASP A 352 54.37 -23.85 55.68
C ASP A 352 53.50 -25.12 55.60
N GLU A 353 52.23 -24.98 55.20
CA GLU A 353 51.28 -26.08 55.00
C GLU A 353 51.50 -26.83 53.68
N TYR A 354 52.16 -26.21 52.69
CA TYR A 354 52.41 -26.84 51.40
C TYR A 354 53.57 -27.83 51.47
N THR A 355 53.27 -29.11 51.25
CA THR A 355 54.27 -30.17 51.22
C THR A 355 54.77 -30.34 49.78
N ARG A 356 55.88 -29.67 49.47
CA ARG A 356 56.54 -29.79 48.16
C ARG A 356 57.02 -31.24 47.92
N PRO A 357 56.75 -31.83 46.74
CA PRO A 357 57.32 -33.12 46.37
C PRO A 357 58.85 -33.10 46.37
N SER A 358 59.49 -34.21 46.75
CA SER A 358 60.92 -34.42 46.59
C SER A 358 61.31 -34.60 45.11
N LEU A 359 62.58 -34.37 44.76
CA LEU A 359 63.04 -34.58 43.38
C LEU A 359 62.97 -36.06 42.99
N GLU A 360 63.14 -36.95 43.95
CA GLU A 360 62.99 -38.40 43.78
C GLU A 360 61.53 -38.76 43.45
N GLU A 361 60.55 -38.20 44.15
CA GLU A 361 59.12 -38.41 43.85
C GLU A 361 58.73 -37.85 42.48
N VAL A 362 59.30 -36.69 42.11
CA VAL A 362 59.06 -36.09 40.78
C VAL A 362 59.68 -36.98 39.68
N ASP A 363 60.90 -37.49 39.86
CA ASP A 363 61.54 -38.41 38.91
C ASP A 363 60.74 -39.71 38.75
N GLU A 364 60.29 -40.31 39.86
CA GLU A 364 59.43 -41.49 39.83
C GLU A 364 58.13 -41.21 39.07
N HIS A 365 57.49 -40.05 39.29
CA HIS A 365 56.28 -39.68 38.56
C HIS A 365 56.52 -39.53 37.05
N ILE A 366 57.63 -38.90 36.65
CA ILE A 366 57.99 -38.73 35.25
C ILE A 366 58.27 -40.09 34.60
N GLN A 367 58.97 -41.00 35.27
CA GLN A 367 59.25 -42.33 34.73
C GLN A 367 57.97 -43.16 34.54
N GLN A 368 56.98 -42.97 35.42
CA GLN A 368 55.70 -43.69 35.35
C GLN A 368 54.73 -43.08 34.33
N ASN A 369 54.63 -41.75 34.26
CA ASN A 369 53.56 -41.06 33.51
C ASN A 369 54.05 -40.30 32.26
N GLY A 370 55.35 -40.02 32.16
CA GLY A 370 55.96 -39.35 31.00
C GLY A 370 55.75 -37.83 30.93
N HIS A 371 55.23 -37.22 32.00
CA HIS A 371 55.05 -35.77 32.14
C HIS A 371 55.26 -35.33 33.59
N LEU A 372 55.31 -34.03 33.83
CA LEU A 372 55.43 -33.47 35.18
C LEU A 372 54.12 -33.66 35.97
N PRO A 373 54.18 -33.74 37.31
CA PRO A 373 52.99 -33.70 38.16
C PRO A 373 52.12 -32.47 37.86
N ASN A 374 50.80 -32.66 37.85
CA ASN A 374 49.77 -31.66 37.56
C ASN A 374 49.77 -31.08 36.14
N ILE A 375 50.76 -31.38 35.31
CA ILE A 375 50.78 -30.99 33.89
C ILE A 375 50.07 -32.08 33.08
N PRO A 376 49.08 -31.74 32.23
CA PRO A 376 48.39 -32.73 31.42
C PRO A 376 49.36 -33.39 30.42
N SER A 377 49.12 -34.66 30.13
CA SER A 377 49.87 -35.40 29.12
C SER A 377 49.60 -34.84 27.72
N ALA A 378 50.55 -35.06 26.79
CA ALA A 378 50.39 -34.66 25.39
C ALA A 378 49.11 -35.25 24.75
N ARG A 379 48.72 -36.46 25.17
CA ARG A 379 47.50 -37.12 24.71
C ARG A 379 46.24 -36.41 25.20
N GLU A 380 46.18 -36.04 26.47
CA GLU A 380 45.03 -35.33 27.05
C GLU A 380 44.85 -33.95 26.39
N VAL A 381 45.94 -33.23 26.13
CA VAL A 381 45.90 -31.95 25.42
C VAL A 381 45.40 -32.11 23.99
N GLN A 382 45.80 -33.19 23.30
CA GLN A 382 45.34 -33.47 21.95
C GLN A 382 43.85 -33.84 21.90
N GLU A 383 43.36 -34.57 22.91
CA GLU A 383 41.97 -35.03 22.97
C GLU A 383 41.00 -33.93 23.46
N ASN A 384 41.40 -33.13 24.46
CA ASN A 384 40.50 -32.21 25.17
C ASN A 384 40.83 -30.72 24.98
N GLY A 385 41.95 -30.40 24.33
CA GLY A 385 42.47 -29.05 24.25
C GLY A 385 43.25 -28.62 25.51
N LEU A 386 43.64 -27.35 25.54
CA LEU A 386 44.41 -26.77 26.65
C LEU A 386 43.67 -25.59 27.26
N ASN A 387 43.35 -25.67 28.55
CA ASN A 387 42.83 -24.54 29.29
C ASN A 387 43.98 -23.57 29.60
N LEU A 388 44.01 -22.44 28.88
CA LEU A 388 45.08 -21.43 29.03
C LEU A 388 45.22 -20.92 30.47
N SER A 389 44.10 -20.81 31.17
CA SER A 389 44.02 -20.20 32.50
C SER A 389 44.59 -21.15 33.57
N GLU A 390 44.17 -22.41 33.54
CA GLU A 390 44.67 -23.48 34.40
C GLU A 390 46.14 -23.79 34.11
N MET A 391 46.52 -23.84 32.83
CA MET A 391 47.90 -24.07 32.45
C MET A 391 48.82 -22.95 32.93
N ALA A 392 48.39 -21.69 32.91
CA ALA A 392 49.17 -20.58 33.45
C ALA A 392 49.40 -20.73 34.96
N VAL A 393 48.39 -21.18 35.71
CA VAL A 393 48.49 -21.47 37.16
C VAL A 393 49.45 -22.62 37.42
N VAL A 394 49.29 -23.77 36.75
CA VAL A 394 50.14 -24.94 36.97
C VAL A 394 51.59 -24.65 36.55
N GLN A 395 51.80 -23.92 35.44
CA GLN A 395 53.14 -23.50 35.04
C GLN A 395 53.80 -22.62 36.11
N GLN A 396 53.05 -21.68 36.69
CA GLN A 396 53.56 -20.84 37.77
C GLN A 396 53.86 -21.67 39.04
N GLU A 397 53.00 -22.62 39.41
CA GLU A 397 53.27 -23.58 40.50
C GLU A 397 54.58 -24.33 40.29
N LYS A 398 54.80 -24.91 39.10
CA LYS A 398 56.04 -25.64 38.80
C LYS A 398 57.27 -24.73 38.82
N ILE A 399 57.14 -23.48 38.36
CA ILE A 399 58.22 -22.50 38.44
C ILE A 399 58.60 -22.24 39.90
N GLU A 400 57.62 -22.06 40.78
CA GLU A 400 57.85 -21.79 42.20
C GLU A 400 58.45 -22.99 42.95
N GLU A 401 57.97 -24.20 42.68
CA GLU A 401 58.56 -25.45 43.19
C GLU A 401 60.03 -25.59 42.78
N ILE A 402 60.35 -25.32 41.51
CA ILE A 402 61.73 -25.36 41.00
C ILE A 402 62.59 -24.33 41.76
N TYR A 403 62.09 -23.12 42.01
CA TYR A 403 62.82 -22.14 42.80
C TYR A 403 63.10 -22.61 44.24
N LEU A 404 62.15 -23.30 44.88
CA LEU A 404 62.40 -23.87 46.21
C LEU A 404 63.48 -24.95 46.20
N HIS A 405 63.49 -25.84 45.20
CA HIS A 405 64.58 -26.82 45.05
C HIS A 405 65.93 -26.15 44.77
N LEU A 406 65.96 -25.06 43.99
CA LEU A 406 67.18 -24.29 43.75
C LEU A 406 67.70 -23.61 45.01
N ILE A 407 66.82 -23.10 45.87
CA ILE A 407 67.18 -22.53 47.16
C ILE A 407 67.81 -23.59 48.06
N ASP A 408 67.15 -24.74 48.22
CA ASP A 408 67.68 -25.86 49.01
C ASP A 408 69.03 -26.37 48.47
N MET A 409 69.13 -26.55 47.15
CA MET A 409 70.39 -26.95 46.51
C MET A 409 71.52 -25.94 46.76
N ASN A 410 71.22 -24.64 46.72
CA ASN A 410 72.18 -23.59 47.03
C ASN A 410 72.62 -23.61 48.51
N GLU A 411 71.71 -23.93 49.44
CA GLU A 411 72.04 -24.12 50.85
C GLU A 411 72.96 -25.32 51.04
N GLN A 412 72.66 -26.45 50.39
CA GLN A 412 73.52 -27.63 50.40
C GLN A 412 74.90 -27.35 49.80
N ILE A 413 74.97 -26.61 48.69
CA ILE A 413 76.25 -26.20 48.08
C ILE A 413 77.06 -25.33 49.06
N LYS A 414 76.43 -24.37 49.74
CA LYS A 414 77.11 -23.54 50.75
C LYS A 414 77.62 -24.37 51.93
N ALA A 415 76.82 -25.34 52.40
CA ALA A 415 77.22 -26.25 53.46
C ALA A 415 78.42 -27.10 53.03
N LEU A 416 78.38 -27.70 51.84
CA LEU A 416 79.48 -28.47 51.27
C LEU A 416 80.74 -27.63 51.03
N GLN A 417 80.60 -26.37 50.63
CA GLN A 417 81.73 -25.44 50.49
C GLN A 417 82.35 -25.13 51.86
N ALA A 418 81.52 -24.86 52.88
CA ALA A 418 82.00 -24.62 54.23
C ALA A 418 82.71 -25.85 54.82
N GLU A 419 82.16 -27.04 54.63
CA GLU A 419 82.80 -28.30 55.02
C GLU A 419 84.12 -28.53 54.28
N ASN A 420 84.16 -28.25 52.97
CA ASN A 420 85.40 -28.34 52.20
C ASN A 420 86.47 -27.37 52.70
N GLU A 421 86.12 -26.14 53.05
CA GLU A 421 87.07 -25.19 53.64
C GLU A 421 87.58 -25.65 55.01
N GLN A 422 86.71 -26.23 55.85
CA GLN A 422 87.12 -26.85 57.11
C GLN A 422 88.06 -28.04 56.90
N LEU A 423 87.76 -28.93 55.96
CA LEU A 423 88.60 -30.08 55.61
C LEU A 423 89.96 -29.64 55.05
N LYS A 424 90.01 -28.61 54.19
CA LYS A 424 91.26 -28.02 53.71
C LYS A 424 92.10 -27.47 54.86
N ALA A 425 91.47 -26.73 55.79
CA ALA A 425 92.16 -26.19 56.97
C ALA A 425 92.70 -27.30 57.89
N ALA A 426 91.91 -28.35 58.15
CA ALA A 426 92.32 -29.51 58.94
C ALA A 426 93.49 -30.27 58.30
N ASN A 427 93.44 -30.49 56.98
CA ASN A 427 94.52 -31.11 56.22
C ASN A 427 95.82 -30.28 56.26
N ALA A 428 95.71 -28.94 56.17
CA ALA A 428 96.86 -28.05 56.32
C ALA A 428 97.49 -28.13 57.72
N ALA A 429 96.68 -28.19 58.78
CA ALA A 429 97.16 -28.33 60.16
C ALA A 429 97.86 -29.69 60.40
N LEU A 430 97.32 -30.79 59.85
CA LEU A 430 97.92 -32.12 59.89
C LEU A 430 99.26 -32.18 59.16
N ALA A 431 99.38 -31.50 58.02
CA ALA A 431 100.64 -31.38 57.28
C ALA A 431 101.72 -30.65 58.11
N GLN A 432 101.35 -29.57 58.82
CA GLN A 432 102.26 -28.87 59.73
C GLN A 432 102.70 -29.72 60.94
N GLN A 433 101.81 -30.52 61.52
CA GLN A 433 102.17 -31.46 62.60
C GLN A 433 103.13 -32.57 62.14
N LYS A 434 102.96 -33.10 60.93
CA LYS A 434 103.88 -34.10 60.35
C LYS A 434 105.25 -33.51 60.01
N GLY A 435 105.33 -32.23 59.67
CA GLY A 435 106.58 -31.50 59.49
C GLY A 435 107.38 -31.32 60.79
N LYS A 436 106.70 -31.05 61.92
CA LYS A 436 107.35 -30.86 63.23
C LYS A 436 107.88 -32.13 63.90
N LYS A 437 107.41 -33.33 63.50
CA LYS A 437 107.90 -34.63 64.02
C LYS A 437 109.12 -35.18 63.26
N ARG A 438 109.63 -34.47 62.24
CA ARG A 438 110.77 -34.88 61.40
C ARG A 438 112.07 -34.10 61.69
N HIS A 439 112.16 -33.43 62.84
CA HIS A 439 113.41 -32.82 63.35
C HIS A 439 113.80 -33.41 64.68
#